data_AF-A0A9D8QTR4-F1
#
_entry.id   AF-A0A9D8QTR4-F1
#
_cell.length_a   1.000
_cell.length_b   1.000
_cell.length_c   1.000
_cell.angle_alpha   90.00
_cell.angle_beta   90.00
_cell.angle_gamma   90.00
#
_symmetry.space_group_name_H-M   'P 1'
#
loop_
_entity.id
_entity.type
_entity.pdbx_description
1 polymer ?
#
loop_
_entity_poly.entity_id
_entity_poly.type
_entity_poly.pdbx_seq_one_letter_code
_entity_poly.pdbx_strand_id
1 'polypeptide(L)'
;MEAKEPIVKLIKALIEIDIPIQRQLLIDFLMGRRSRQIEELELFDREYFGVGETNDEDFWASIIDVAYENGLLKQMVTKKNALIPTAAGKKFVKKPKSFTIPDDDSINETDSEVPEIDSLLEQAQKDRQVSGHSVSPLAKQQIKLITAIDRHIALDSFAEAEGLGLDEVLDELELLAEQKRHLDINYFTDEVLGDDCMNELLDYFENAKSDSMEKAMKEYGDTYKEEELRLARIVFRMNKLLTT
;
A
#
# COMPACT_ATOMS: atom_id res chain seq x y z
N MET A 1 13.15 -22.42 5.22
CA MET A 1 12.11 -23.19 5.99
C MET A 1 10.71 -23.14 5.33
N GLU A 2 9.76 -24.06 5.62
CA GLU A 2 8.40 -24.08 5.01
C GLU A 2 7.44 -23.11 5.74
N ALA A 3 6.97 -22.04 5.07
CA ALA A 3 6.12 -21.00 5.68
C ALA A 3 4.63 -21.35 5.75
N LYS A 4 4.22 -22.47 5.13
CA LYS A 4 2.82 -22.79 4.85
C LYS A 4 1.96 -22.92 6.10
N GLU A 5 2.37 -23.76 7.05
CA GLU A 5 1.61 -23.99 8.29
C GLU A 5 1.58 -22.75 9.21
N PRO A 6 2.71 -22.04 9.43
CA PRO A 6 2.70 -20.79 10.18
C PRO A 6 1.75 -19.73 9.61
N ILE A 7 1.72 -19.54 8.29
CA ILE A 7 0.81 -18.57 7.64
C ILE A 7 -0.65 -18.97 7.86
N VAL A 8 -0.97 -20.26 7.81
CA VAL A 8 -2.34 -20.74 8.10
C VAL A 8 -2.73 -20.42 9.54
N LYS A 9 -1.84 -20.64 10.52
CA LYS A 9 -2.07 -20.30 11.92
C LYS A 9 -2.28 -18.79 12.11
N LEU A 10 -1.40 -17.97 11.52
CA LEU A 10 -1.47 -16.51 11.54
C LEU A 10 -2.82 -15.98 11.01
N ILE A 11 -3.26 -16.47 9.85
CA ILE A 11 -4.51 -15.99 9.24
C ILE A 11 -5.72 -16.45 10.05
N LYS A 12 -5.70 -17.67 10.60
CA LYS A 12 -6.78 -18.15 11.48
C LYS A 12 -6.89 -17.35 12.77
N ALA A 13 -5.75 -17.01 13.38
CA ALA A 13 -5.71 -16.10 14.53
C ALA A 13 -6.37 -14.76 14.20
N LEU A 14 -6.02 -14.15 13.06
CA LEU A 14 -6.62 -12.89 12.61
C LEU A 14 -8.12 -12.98 12.32
N ILE A 15 -8.59 -14.12 11.79
CA ILE A 15 -10.03 -14.37 11.57
C ILE A 15 -10.76 -14.51 12.91
N GLU A 16 -10.15 -15.16 13.91
CA GLU A 16 -10.75 -15.32 15.24
C GLU A 16 -10.78 -13.99 16.03
N ILE A 17 -9.71 -13.21 15.94
CA ILE A 17 -9.61 -11.90 16.57
C ILE A 17 -10.69 -10.95 16.02
N ASP A 18 -10.98 -11.05 14.71
CA ASP A 18 -12.03 -10.30 13.98
C ASP A 18 -12.02 -8.78 14.19
N ILE A 19 -10.88 -8.24 14.60
CA ILE A 19 -10.62 -6.82 14.74
C ILE A 19 -9.22 -6.50 14.20
N PRO A 20 -8.98 -5.25 13.75
CA PRO A 20 -7.65 -4.80 13.38
C PRO A 20 -6.71 -4.86 14.57
N ILE A 21 -5.58 -5.55 14.41
CA ILE A 21 -4.62 -5.79 15.51
C ILE A 21 -3.21 -5.35 15.12
N GLN A 22 -2.53 -4.65 16.02
CA GLN A 22 -1.15 -4.20 15.77
C GLN A 22 -0.20 -5.39 15.63
N ARG A 23 0.81 -5.26 14.77
CA ARG A 23 1.82 -6.29 14.52
C ARG A 23 2.39 -6.89 15.82
N GLN A 24 2.86 -6.04 16.73
CA GLN A 24 3.46 -6.51 17.99
C GLN A 24 2.46 -7.31 18.82
N LEU A 25 1.22 -6.83 18.94
CA LEU A 25 0.19 -7.50 19.72
C LEU A 25 -0.22 -8.85 19.10
N LEU A 26 -0.18 -8.94 17.77
CA LEU A 26 -0.42 -10.19 17.05
C LEU A 26 0.71 -11.21 17.27
N ILE A 27 1.98 -10.77 17.30
CA ILE A 27 3.11 -11.63 17.64
C ILE A 27 2.97 -12.12 19.08
N ASP A 28 2.70 -11.22 20.03
CA ASP A 28 2.49 -11.58 21.43
C ASP A 28 1.33 -12.57 21.59
N PHE A 29 0.24 -12.38 20.86
CA PHE A 29 -0.89 -13.31 20.82
C PHE A 29 -0.48 -14.71 20.33
N LEU A 30 0.23 -14.77 19.20
CA LEU A 30 0.66 -16.05 18.60
C LEU A 30 1.67 -16.78 19.49
N MET A 31 2.53 -16.05 20.18
CA MET A 31 3.50 -16.58 21.14
C MET A 31 2.91 -16.89 22.51
N GLY A 32 1.66 -16.52 22.78
CA GLY A 32 1.01 -16.74 24.08
C GLY A 32 1.54 -15.81 25.18
N ARG A 33 2.18 -14.70 24.81
CA ARG A 33 2.68 -13.69 25.74
C ARG A 33 1.51 -12.88 26.27
N ARG A 34 1.32 -12.92 27.59
CA ARG A 34 0.32 -12.08 28.25
C ARG A 34 0.82 -10.64 28.31
N SER A 35 -0.03 -9.72 27.90
CA SER A 35 0.17 -8.28 28.02
C SER A 35 -1.13 -7.63 28.49
N ARG A 36 -1.04 -6.41 29.00
CA ARG A 36 -2.23 -5.64 29.40
C ARG A 36 -3.25 -5.52 28.27
N GLN A 37 -2.79 -5.35 27.03
CA GLN A 37 -3.66 -5.24 25.85
C GLN A 37 -4.30 -6.59 25.47
N ILE A 38 -3.59 -7.71 25.63
CA ILE A 38 -4.15 -9.06 25.44
C ILE A 38 -5.26 -9.34 26.46
N GLU A 39 -5.09 -8.90 27.71
CA GLU A 39 -6.11 -9.03 28.76
C GLU A 39 -7.30 -8.11 28.51
N GLU A 40 -7.07 -6.83 28.19
CA GLU A 40 -8.13 -5.85 27.92
C GLU A 40 -9.00 -6.22 26.71
N LEU A 41 -8.43 -6.88 25.71
CA LEU A 41 -9.14 -7.36 24.51
C LEU A 41 -9.66 -8.81 24.66
N GLU A 42 -9.52 -9.42 25.83
CA GLU A 42 -9.96 -10.80 26.13
C GLU A 42 -9.40 -11.84 25.13
N LEU A 43 -8.18 -11.63 24.67
CA LEU A 43 -7.55 -12.47 23.65
C LEU A 43 -6.89 -13.72 24.24
N PHE A 44 -6.59 -13.76 25.54
CA PHE A 44 -5.88 -14.86 26.17
C PHE A 44 -6.67 -16.19 26.24
N ASP A 45 -7.99 -16.16 26.08
CA ASP A 45 -8.87 -17.35 26.10
C ASP A 45 -9.23 -17.85 24.69
N ARG A 46 -8.67 -17.23 23.64
CA ARG A 46 -8.93 -17.56 22.24
C ARG A 46 -8.20 -18.85 21.82
N GLU A 47 -8.75 -19.58 20.85
CA GLU A 47 -8.23 -20.88 20.38
C GLU A 47 -6.80 -20.75 19.85
N TYR A 48 -6.48 -19.64 19.17
CA TYR A 48 -5.17 -19.44 18.54
C TYR A 48 -4.16 -18.70 19.43
N PHE A 49 -4.51 -18.37 20.68
CA PHE A 49 -3.56 -17.78 21.62
C PHE A 49 -2.48 -18.80 21.99
N GLY A 50 -1.21 -18.46 21.81
CA GLY A 50 -0.08 -19.37 22.09
C GLY A 50 0.14 -20.50 21.08
N VAL A 51 -0.58 -20.51 19.94
CA VAL A 51 -0.47 -21.56 18.91
C VAL A 51 0.93 -21.65 18.25
N GLY A 52 1.75 -20.63 18.50
CA GLY A 52 3.07 -20.38 17.96
C GLY A 52 4.18 -20.28 19.00
N GLU A 53 3.95 -20.68 20.24
CA GLU A 53 4.92 -20.57 21.36
C GLU A 53 6.28 -21.25 21.08
N THR A 54 6.31 -22.21 20.15
CA THR A 54 7.52 -22.95 19.77
C THR A 54 8.46 -22.18 18.85
N ASN A 55 8.03 -21.04 18.31
CA ASN A 55 8.85 -20.18 17.47
C ASN A 55 9.01 -18.81 18.12
N ASP A 56 10.11 -18.14 17.81
CA ASP A 56 10.44 -16.82 18.35
C ASP A 56 9.74 -15.67 17.60
N GLU A 57 10.01 -14.46 18.08
CA GLU A 57 9.44 -13.23 17.56
C GLU A 57 9.92 -12.91 16.14
N ASP A 58 11.20 -13.14 15.84
CA ASP A 58 11.79 -12.90 14.52
C ASP A 58 11.21 -13.83 13.47
N PHE A 59 10.94 -15.09 13.85
CA PHE A 59 10.21 -16.03 13.02
C PHE A 59 8.81 -15.51 12.70
N TRP A 60 8.03 -15.10 13.72
CA TRP A 60 6.67 -14.62 13.50
C TRP A 60 6.62 -13.29 12.74
N ALA A 61 7.58 -12.41 12.96
CA ALA A 61 7.80 -11.21 12.17
C ALA A 61 8.00 -11.58 10.69
N SER A 62 8.92 -12.50 10.40
CA SER A 62 9.19 -13.00 9.05
C SER A 62 7.95 -13.61 8.39
N ILE A 63 7.16 -14.40 9.13
CA ILE A 63 5.91 -14.99 8.63
C ILE A 63 4.87 -13.91 8.30
N ILE A 64 4.78 -12.85 9.12
CA ILE A 64 3.88 -11.72 8.85
C ILE A 64 4.33 -10.98 7.59
N ASP A 65 5.63 -10.74 7.41
CA ASP A 65 6.18 -10.06 6.23
C ASP A 65 5.90 -10.87 4.97
N VAL A 66 6.20 -12.17 4.97
CA VAL A 66 5.88 -13.06 3.86
C VAL A 66 4.38 -13.05 3.56
N ALA A 67 3.51 -13.11 4.58
CA ALA A 67 2.07 -13.08 4.37
C ALA A 67 1.57 -11.73 3.83
N TYR A 68 2.18 -10.62 4.25
CA TYR A 68 1.89 -9.27 3.77
C TYR A 68 2.34 -9.06 2.33
N GLU A 69 3.59 -9.41 2.01
CA GLU A 69 4.18 -9.33 0.67
C GLU A 69 3.42 -10.18 -0.36
N ASN A 70 2.86 -11.31 0.08
CA ASN A 70 2.03 -12.17 -0.77
C ASN A 70 0.55 -11.75 -0.79
N GLY A 71 0.21 -10.58 -0.26
CA GLY A 71 -1.14 -10.00 -0.29
C GLY A 71 -2.17 -10.78 0.53
N LEU A 72 -1.73 -11.62 1.48
CA LEU A 72 -2.62 -12.36 2.37
C LEU A 72 -3.09 -11.49 3.54
N LEU A 73 -2.30 -10.48 3.90
CA LEU A 73 -2.60 -9.47 4.90
C LEU A 73 -2.64 -8.08 4.26
N LYS A 74 -3.36 -7.16 4.90
CA LYS A 74 -3.28 -5.73 4.60
C LYS A 74 -3.27 -4.93 5.90
N GLN A 75 -2.67 -3.74 5.86
CA GLN A 75 -2.75 -2.80 6.96
C GLN A 75 -4.11 -2.07 6.91
N MET A 76 -4.64 -1.74 8.08
CA MET A 76 -5.79 -0.86 8.22
C MET A 76 -5.28 0.56 8.49
N VAL A 77 -5.41 1.42 7.49
CA VAL A 77 -4.85 2.79 7.47
C VAL A 77 -5.43 3.67 8.59
N THR A 78 -6.65 3.35 9.05
CA THR A 78 -7.33 4.06 10.15
C THR A 78 -6.80 3.74 11.55
N LYS A 79 -5.93 2.74 11.72
CA LYS A 79 -5.33 2.35 13.02
C LYS A 79 -3.85 1.96 12.86
N LYS A 80 -2.95 2.72 13.51
CA LYS A 80 -1.47 2.54 13.54
C LYS A 80 -1.02 1.09 13.34
N ASN A 81 -0.59 0.77 12.13
CA ASN A 81 0.00 -0.52 11.73
C ASN A 81 -0.82 -1.76 12.15
N ALA A 82 -2.16 -1.63 12.16
CA ALA A 82 -3.06 -2.73 12.47
C ALA A 82 -3.23 -3.61 11.23
N LEU A 83 -3.13 -4.92 11.39
CA LEU A 83 -3.21 -5.92 10.33
C LEU A 83 -4.59 -6.57 10.32
N ILE A 84 -5.10 -6.85 9.12
CA ILE A 84 -6.30 -7.65 8.87
C ILE A 84 -6.09 -8.62 7.70
N PRO A 85 -6.80 -9.76 7.68
CA PRO A 85 -6.66 -10.73 6.59
C PRO A 85 -7.41 -10.25 5.35
N THR A 86 -6.79 -10.38 4.17
CA THR A 86 -7.44 -10.07 2.88
C THR A 86 -8.38 -11.19 2.45
N ALA A 87 -9.17 -10.97 1.39
CA ALA A 87 -9.93 -12.04 0.76
C ALA A 87 -9.03 -13.17 0.25
N ALA A 88 -7.80 -12.86 -0.18
CA ALA A 88 -6.80 -13.85 -0.58
C ALA A 88 -6.28 -14.65 0.63
N GLY A 89 -5.99 -13.99 1.76
CA GLY A 89 -5.64 -14.65 3.01
C GLY A 89 -6.72 -15.62 3.48
N LYS A 90 -7.99 -15.18 3.51
CA LYS A 90 -9.12 -16.05 3.88
C LYS A 90 -9.28 -17.26 2.94
N LYS A 91 -8.98 -17.09 1.64
CA LYS A 91 -8.97 -18.20 0.65
C LYS A 91 -7.75 -19.12 0.83
N PHE A 92 -6.61 -18.60 1.25
CA PHE A 92 -5.37 -19.35 1.46
C PHE A 92 -5.54 -20.44 2.53
N VAL A 93 -6.26 -20.16 3.62
CA VAL A 93 -6.57 -21.16 4.66
C VAL A 93 -7.29 -22.39 4.09
N LYS A 94 -8.10 -22.22 3.04
CA LYS A 94 -8.83 -23.32 2.38
C LYS A 94 -7.99 -24.06 1.34
N LYS A 95 -7.02 -23.39 0.71
CA LYS A 95 -6.12 -23.95 -0.32
C LYS A 95 -4.70 -23.43 -0.10
N PRO A 96 -3.98 -23.96 0.90
CA PRO A 96 -2.68 -23.43 1.26
C PRO A 96 -1.65 -23.78 0.18
N LYS A 97 -0.95 -22.76 -0.31
CA LYS A 97 0.21 -22.89 -1.21
C LYS A 97 1.50 -22.76 -0.39
N SER A 98 2.58 -23.40 -0.82
CA SER A 98 3.86 -23.31 -0.11
C SER A 98 4.59 -22.01 -0.48
N PHE A 99 5.17 -21.37 0.53
CA PHE A 99 6.07 -20.23 0.38
C PHE A 99 7.38 -20.55 1.10
N THR A 100 8.49 -20.06 0.53
CA THR A 100 9.83 -20.23 1.09
C THR A 100 10.11 -19.06 2.03
N ILE A 101 10.44 -19.35 3.29
CA ILE A 101 11.00 -18.33 4.19
C ILE A 101 12.44 -18.07 3.72
N PRO A 102 12.86 -16.81 3.47
CA PRO A 102 14.25 -16.50 3.21
C PRO A 102 15.10 -16.99 4.39
N ASP A 103 16.11 -17.84 4.15
CA ASP A 103 16.96 -18.31 5.24
C ASP A 103 17.90 -17.16 5.68
N ASP A 104 17.87 -16.90 6.99
CA ASP A 104 18.63 -15.88 7.69
C ASP A 104 20.11 -16.29 7.79
N ASP A 105 20.94 -15.76 6.90
CA ASP A 105 22.38 -15.75 7.03
C ASP A 105 22.90 -14.48 6.36
N SER A 106 22.64 -13.32 6.98
CA SER A 106 23.49 -12.10 6.98
C SER A 106 22.71 -10.82 7.31
N ILE A 107 22.02 -10.77 8.45
CA ILE A 107 21.67 -9.48 9.06
C ILE A 107 22.72 -9.20 10.13
N ASN A 108 23.91 -8.82 9.67
CA ASN A 108 24.88 -8.19 10.54
C ASN A 108 24.25 -6.90 11.04
N GLU A 109 24.15 -6.72 12.36
CA GLU A 109 23.83 -5.44 13.00
C GLU A 109 24.68 -4.36 12.32
N THR A 110 24.06 -3.62 11.43
CA THR A 110 24.61 -2.39 10.89
C THR A 110 23.50 -1.38 11.04
N ASP A 111 23.74 -0.46 11.96
CA ASP A 111 22.98 0.76 12.13
C ASP A 111 22.47 1.28 10.79
N SER A 112 21.18 1.57 10.73
CA SER A 112 20.60 2.66 9.92
C SER A 112 21.35 3.02 8.64
N GLU A 113 21.23 2.22 7.58
CA GLU A 113 21.47 2.71 6.22
C GLU A 113 20.36 2.19 5.31
N VAL A 114 19.40 3.09 5.04
CA VAL A 114 18.58 3.01 3.84
C VAL A 114 19.54 2.78 2.68
N PRO A 115 19.37 1.74 1.84
CA PRO A 115 20.26 1.55 0.70
C PRO A 115 20.21 2.82 -0.15
N GLU A 116 21.34 3.52 -0.25
CA GLU A 116 21.45 4.76 -1.01
C GLU A 116 20.93 4.51 -2.42
N ILE A 117 19.90 5.27 -2.79
CA ILE A 117 19.22 5.27 -4.08
C ILE A 117 20.22 5.43 -5.25
N ASP A 118 21.40 5.99 -4.98
CA ASP A 118 22.50 6.14 -5.92
C ASP A 118 23.06 4.80 -6.44
N SER A 119 23.06 3.73 -5.63
CA SER A 119 23.51 2.39 -6.06
C SER A 119 22.53 1.76 -7.07
N LEU A 120 21.23 1.94 -6.86
CA LEU A 120 20.18 1.44 -7.77
C LEU A 120 20.14 2.25 -9.07
N LEU A 121 20.46 3.55 -9.01
CA LEU A 121 20.61 4.42 -10.18
C LEU A 121 21.84 4.05 -11.01
N GLU A 122 22.97 3.68 -10.41
CA GLU A 122 24.16 3.22 -11.15
C GLU A 122 23.93 1.90 -11.89
N GLN A 123 23.22 0.95 -11.27
CA GLN A 123 22.91 -0.32 -11.91
C GLN A 123 21.95 -0.12 -13.10
N ALA A 124 20.96 0.77 -12.98
CA ALA A 124 20.07 1.15 -14.07
C ALA A 124 20.75 1.98 -15.18
N GLN A 125 21.85 2.68 -14.86
CA GLN A 125 22.69 3.39 -15.83
C GLN A 125 23.57 2.43 -16.66
N LYS A 126 24.00 1.30 -16.08
CA LYS A 126 24.83 0.31 -16.79
C LYS A 126 24.09 -0.39 -17.93
N ASP A 127 22.78 -0.57 -17.80
CA ASP A 127 21.95 -1.25 -18.81
C ASP A 127 21.43 -0.31 -19.92
N ARG A 128 21.64 1.01 -19.82
CA ARG A 128 21.24 1.99 -20.85
C ARG A 128 22.43 2.76 -21.40
N GLN A 129 23.21 2.11 -22.25
CA GLN A 129 24.17 2.80 -23.09
C GLN A 129 23.49 3.41 -24.31
N VAL A 130 23.04 4.67 -24.22
CA VAL A 130 23.30 5.76 -25.21
C VAL A 130 22.70 7.10 -24.75
N SER A 131 23.55 8.13 -24.77
CA SER A 131 23.29 9.58 -24.75
C SER A 131 22.97 10.24 -23.40
N GLY A 132 23.99 10.95 -22.88
CA GLY A 132 23.98 11.68 -21.62
C GLY A 132 23.09 12.92 -21.62
N HIS A 133 21.95 12.81 -20.96
CA HIS A 133 21.31 13.93 -20.27
C HIS A 133 21.20 13.56 -18.80
N SER A 134 21.84 14.32 -17.92
CA SER A 134 21.62 14.24 -16.48
C SER A 134 20.11 14.32 -16.24
N VAL A 135 19.50 13.25 -15.71
CA VAL A 135 18.06 13.23 -15.41
C VAL A 135 17.79 14.40 -14.47
N SER A 136 16.96 15.36 -14.91
CA SER A 136 16.66 16.56 -14.14
C SER A 136 16.03 16.18 -12.78
N PRO A 137 16.19 16.99 -11.73
CA PRO A 137 15.56 16.72 -10.43
C PRO A 137 14.05 16.41 -10.54
N LEU A 138 13.36 17.10 -11.44
CA LEU A 138 11.96 16.88 -11.78
C LEU A 138 11.70 15.46 -12.35
N ALA A 139 12.53 15.00 -13.29
CA ALA A 139 12.39 13.67 -13.86
C ALA A 139 12.72 12.56 -12.85
N LYS A 140 13.61 12.81 -11.88
CA LYS A 140 13.86 11.89 -10.77
C LYS A 140 12.62 11.77 -9.87
N GLN A 141 11.98 12.88 -9.53
CA GLN A 141 10.76 12.90 -8.72
C GLN A 141 9.60 12.18 -9.43
N GLN A 142 9.43 12.39 -10.74
CA GLN A 142 8.47 11.63 -11.55
C GLN A 142 8.68 10.13 -11.50
N ILE A 143 9.94 9.67 -11.63
CA ILE A 143 10.26 8.24 -11.55
C ILE A 143 9.88 7.69 -10.18
N LYS A 144 10.14 8.42 -9.10
CA LYS A 144 9.77 8.00 -7.75
C LYS A 144 8.25 7.90 -7.58
N LEU A 145 7.50 8.89 -8.02
CA LEU A 145 6.03 8.90 -7.96
C LEU A 145 5.44 7.73 -8.76
N ILE A 146 5.93 7.49 -9.98
CA ILE A 146 5.50 6.35 -10.80
C ILE A 146 5.82 5.03 -10.10
N THR A 147 7.02 4.90 -9.53
CA THR A 147 7.42 3.70 -8.80
C THR A 147 6.54 3.48 -7.57
N ALA A 148 6.13 4.55 -6.88
CA ALA A 148 5.24 4.48 -5.73
C ALA A 148 3.83 4.02 -6.15
N ILE A 149 3.32 4.54 -7.27
CA ILE A 149 2.02 4.16 -7.84
C ILE A 149 2.02 2.70 -8.28
N ASP A 150 3.05 2.25 -8.99
CA ASP A 150 3.19 0.84 -9.39
C ASP A 150 3.18 -0.10 -8.18
N ARG A 151 3.72 0.38 -7.05
CA ARG A 151 3.74 -0.34 -5.76
C ARG A 151 2.47 -0.14 -4.92
N HIS A 152 1.46 0.56 -5.44
CA HIS A 152 0.20 0.87 -4.76
C HIS A 152 0.41 1.57 -3.41
N ILE A 153 1.42 2.44 -3.34
CA ILE A 153 1.69 3.28 -2.16
C ILE A 153 0.71 4.45 -2.18
N ALA A 154 0.00 4.68 -1.08
CA ALA A 154 -0.94 5.79 -0.96
C ALA A 154 -0.25 7.14 -1.25
N LEU A 155 -0.93 8.02 -2.00
CA LEU A 155 -0.32 9.25 -2.53
C LEU A 155 0.05 10.24 -1.43
N ASP A 156 -0.72 10.28 -0.35
CA ASP A 156 -0.43 11.04 0.87
C ASP A 156 0.83 10.52 1.59
N SER A 157 0.98 9.20 1.69
CA SER A 157 2.16 8.56 2.28
C SER A 157 3.41 8.81 1.44
N PHE A 158 3.29 8.81 0.11
CA PHE A 158 4.36 9.22 -0.79
C PHE A 158 4.73 10.69 -0.60
N ALA A 159 3.73 11.58 -0.49
CA ALA A 159 3.94 13.01 -0.25
C ALA A 159 4.74 13.22 1.04
N GLU A 160 4.31 12.60 2.15
CA GLU A 160 4.99 12.68 3.44
C GLU A 160 6.44 12.18 3.38
N ALA A 161 6.69 11.05 2.71
CA ALA A 161 8.02 10.46 2.59
C ALA A 161 9.00 11.35 1.79
N GLU A 162 8.49 12.08 0.80
CA GLU A 162 9.27 13.02 0.00
C GLU A 162 9.28 14.45 0.57
N GLY A 163 8.59 14.69 1.69
CA GLY A 163 8.47 16.00 2.31
C GLY A 163 7.64 17.01 1.49
N LEU A 164 6.70 16.50 0.70
CA LEU A 164 5.82 17.24 -0.19
C LEU A 164 4.41 17.37 0.40
N GLY A 165 3.67 18.37 -0.04
CA GLY A 165 2.22 18.42 0.15
C GLY A 165 1.47 17.48 -0.81
N LEU A 166 0.30 16.99 -0.42
CA LEU A 166 -0.56 16.20 -1.32
C LEU A 166 -0.91 17.00 -2.59
N ASP A 167 -1.15 18.31 -2.46
CA ASP A 167 -1.39 19.20 -3.59
C ASP A 167 -0.25 19.17 -4.63
N GLU A 168 1.01 19.10 -4.19
CA GLU A 168 2.18 19.02 -5.08
C GLU A 168 2.24 17.68 -5.81
N VAL A 169 1.82 16.59 -5.14
CA VAL A 169 1.70 15.27 -5.76
C VAL A 169 0.57 15.24 -6.78
N LEU A 170 -0.57 15.88 -6.48
CA LEU A 170 -1.68 16.02 -7.41
C LEU A 170 -1.29 16.85 -8.64
N ASP A 171 -0.53 17.95 -8.45
CA ASP A 171 0.01 18.76 -9.56
C ASP A 171 0.89 17.92 -10.48
N GLU A 172 1.77 17.09 -9.91
CA GLU A 172 2.62 16.19 -10.68
C GLU A 172 1.80 15.11 -11.40
N LEU A 173 0.75 14.57 -10.78
CA LEU A 173 -0.15 13.62 -11.43
C LEU A 173 -0.94 14.23 -12.58
N GLU A 174 -1.39 15.48 -12.45
CA GLU A 174 -2.01 16.23 -13.54
C GLU A 174 -1.05 16.41 -14.71
N LEU A 175 0.23 16.74 -14.42
CA LEU A 175 1.27 16.83 -15.43
C LEU A 175 1.53 15.49 -16.11
N LEU A 176 1.60 14.39 -15.35
CA LEU A 176 1.81 13.04 -15.90
C LEU A 176 0.62 12.59 -16.76
N ALA A 177 -0.61 12.93 -16.37
CA ALA A 177 -1.81 12.72 -17.19
C ALA A 177 -1.74 13.51 -18.50
N GLU A 178 -1.29 14.76 -18.47
CA GLU A 178 -1.07 15.60 -19.65
C GLU A 178 0.02 15.06 -20.58
N GLN A 179 1.07 14.46 -20.00
CA GLN A 179 2.12 13.74 -20.73
C GLN A 179 1.66 12.41 -21.33
N LYS A 180 0.39 12.03 -21.16
CA LYS A 180 -0.21 10.79 -21.64
C LYS A 180 0.47 9.52 -21.10
N ARG A 181 0.94 9.58 -19.86
CA ARG A 181 1.40 8.36 -19.17
C ARG A 181 0.21 7.66 -18.55
N HIS A 182 0.09 6.36 -18.82
CA HIS A 182 -0.92 5.53 -18.21
C HIS A 182 -0.44 5.12 -16.82
N LEU A 183 -1.13 5.63 -15.80
CA LEU A 183 -0.92 5.28 -14.40
C LEU A 183 -2.27 4.85 -13.84
N ASP A 184 -2.26 3.79 -13.04
CA ASP A 184 -3.46 3.31 -12.37
C ASP A 184 -3.41 3.77 -10.92
N ILE A 185 -4.24 4.77 -10.60
CA ILE A 185 -4.39 5.30 -9.24
C ILE A 185 -5.73 4.90 -8.62
N ASN A 186 -6.47 3.96 -9.23
CA ASN A 186 -7.81 3.58 -8.76
C ASN A 186 -7.75 3.05 -7.32
N TYR A 187 -6.66 2.33 -6.96
CA TYR A 187 -6.45 1.84 -5.59
C TYR A 187 -6.52 2.94 -4.52
N PHE A 188 -6.14 4.16 -4.86
CA PHE A 188 -6.19 5.31 -3.97
C PHE A 188 -7.54 6.03 -4.07
N THR A 189 -8.07 6.24 -5.28
CA THR A 189 -9.35 6.93 -5.45
C THR A 189 -10.53 6.13 -4.91
N ASP A 190 -10.51 4.80 -5.01
CA ASP A 190 -11.52 3.91 -4.45
C ASP A 190 -11.53 3.98 -2.92
N GLU A 191 -10.39 4.28 -2.29
CA GLU A 191 -10.29 4.48 -0.84
C GLU A 191 -10.75 5.88 -0.41
N VAL A 192 -10.37 6.92 -1.15
CA VAL A 192 -10.66 8.32 -0.79
C VAL A 192 -12.10 8.72 -1.12
N LEU A 193 -12.59 8.36 -2.31
CA LEU A 193 -13.91 8.75 -2.80
C LEU A 193 -14.92 7.59 -2.70
N GLY A 194 -14.47 6.35 -2.93
CA GLY A 194 -15.35 5.21 -3.10
C GLY A 194 -15.96 5.12 -4.51
N ASP A 195 -16.26 3.89 -4.93
CA ASP A 195 -16.70 3.57 -6.30
C ASP A 195 -17.94 4.36 -6.75
N ASP A 196 -18.94 4.54 -5.86
CA ASP A 196 -20.19 5.21 -6.21
C ASP A 196 -19.98 6.70 -6.53
N CYS A 197 -19.21 7.40 -5.68
CA CYS A 197 -18.85 8.80 -5.89
C CYS A 197 -17.95 8.97 -7.10
N MET A 198 -17.00 8.05 -7.29
CA MET A 198 -16.10 8.07 -8.43
C MET A 198 -16.85 7.94 -9.74
N ASN A 199 -17.79 6.99 -9.84
CA ASN A 199 -18.61 6.80 -11.03
C ASN A 199 -19.45 8.05 -11.35
N GLU A 200 -20.06 8.68 -10.34
CA GLU A 200 -20.81 9.94 -10.52
C GLU A 200 -19.93 11.06 -11.11
N LEU A 201 -18.74 11.26 -10.55
CA LEU A 201 -17.82 12.30 -11.00
C LEU A 201 -17.25 12.01 -12.40
N LEU A 202 -16.95 10.75 -12.70
CA LEU A 202 -16.52 10.34 -14.04
C LEU A 202 -17.61 10.58 -15.08
N ASP A 203 -18.86 10.22 -14.78
CA ASP A 203 -20.03 10.49 -15.63
C ASP A 203 -20.18 12.00 -15.90
N TYR A 204 -19.97 12.84 -14.89
CA TYR A 204 -19.96 14.29 -15.07
C TYR A 204 -18.87 14.73 -16.06
N PHE A 205 -17.61 14.29 -15.88
CA PHE A 205 -16.51 14.69 -16.75
C PHE A 205 -16.64 14.15 -18.18
N GLU A 206 -17.25 12.99 -18.38
CA GLU A 206 -17.56 12.44 -19.71
C GLU A 206 -18.58 13.29 -20.47
N ASN A 207 -19.61 13.79 -19.77
CA ASN A 207 -20.68 14.60 -20.36
C ASN A 207 -20.34 16.10 -20.41
N ALA A 208 -19.35 16.54 -19.65
CA ALA A 208 -18.93 17.93 -19.61
C ALA A 208 -18.23 18.36 -20.91
N LYS A 209 -18.53 19.59 -21.36
CA LYS A 209 -17.83 20.19 -22.52
C LYS A 209 -16.34 20.45 -22.25
N SER A 210 -15.93 20.48 -20.99
CA SER A 210 -14.56 20.72 -20.54
C SER A 210 -14.40 20.20 -19.12
N ASP A 211 -13.24 19.60 -18.86
CA ASP A 211 -12.74 19.10 -17.58
C ASP A 211 -12.16 20.22 -16.69
N SER A 212 -12.76 21.41 -16.72
CA SER A 212 -12.28 22.58 -15.97
C SER A 212 -12.60 22.44 -14.49
N MET A 213 -11.57 22.62 -13.65
CA MET A 213 -11.72 22.55 -12.19
C MET A 213 -12.66 23.62 -11.64
N GLU A 214 -12.63 24.84 -12.22
CA GLU A 214 -13.54 25.93 -11.82
C GLU A 214 -15.03 25.55 -11.99
N LYS A 215 -15.35 24.81 -13.05
CA LYS A 215 -16.71 24.33 -13.30
C LYS A 215 -17.09 23.20 -12.34
N ALA A 216 -16.18 22.24 -12.13
CA ALA A 216 -16.38 21.14 -11.21
C ALA A 216 -16.63 21.67 -9.78
N MET A 217 -15.82 22.61 -9.30
CA MET A 217 -16.01 23.25 -7.99
C MET A 217 -17.35 24.01 -7.88
N LYS A 218 -17.83 24.60 -8.97
CA LYS A 218 -19.10 25.31 -8.96
C LYS A 218 -20.32 24.38 -8.85
N GLU A 219 -20.26 23.19 -9.46
CA GLU A 219 -21.37 22.24 -9.43
C GLU A 219 -21.31 21.27 -8.24
N TYR A 220 -20.11 20.92 -7.79
CA TYR A 220 -19.89 19.84 -6.81
C TYR A 220 -19.09 20.26 -5.57
N GLY A 221 -18.62 21.51 -5.48
CA GLY A 221 -17.77 21.96 -4.37
C GLY A 221 -18.49 22.11 -3.01
N ASP A 222 -19.81 21.92 -2.98
CA ASP A 222 -20.60 21.80 -1.74
C ASP A 222 -20.64 20.37 -1.21
N THR A 223 -20.37 19.38 -2.08
CA THR A 223 -20.47 17.94 -1.79
C THR A 223 -19.10 17.30 -1.67
N TYR A 224 -18.16 17.70 -2.54
CA TYR A 224 -16.82 17.14 -2.65
C TYR A 224 -15.76 18.21 -2.40
N LYS A 225 -14.65 17.81 -1.81
CA LYS A 225 -13.46 18.65 -1.64
C LYS A 225 -12.74 18.84 -2.97
N GLU A 226 -11.91 19.89 -3.02
CA GLU A 226 -11.07 20.15 -4.19
C GLU A 226 -10.17 18.95 -4.53
N GLU A 227 -9.51 18.34 -3.54
CA GLU A 227 -8.66 17.15 -3.72
C GLU A 227 -9.41 15.97 -4.38
N GLU A 228 -10.64 15.71 -3.92
CA GLU A 228 -11.52 14.64 -4.42
C GLU A 228 -11.89 14.87 -5.89
N LEU A 229 -12.28 16.10 -6.23
CA LEU A 229 -12.59 16.49 -7.61
C LEU A 229 -11.36 16.46 -8.51
N ARG A 230 -10.18 16.82 -7.99
CA ARG A 230 -8.90 16.72 -8.72
C ARG A 230 -8.55 15.27 -9.03
N LEU A 231 -8.68 14.37 -8.05
CA LEU A 231 -8.44 12.93 -8.23
C LEU A 231 -9.34 12.33 -9.31
N ALA A 232 -10.65 12.60 -9.24
CA ALA A 232 -11.60 12.14 -10.27
C ALA A 232 -11.24 12.67 -11.67
N ARG A 233 -10.85 13.95 -11.77
CA ARG A 233 -10.40 14.56 -13.03
C ARG A 233 -9.11 13.94 -13.57
N ILE A 234 -8.14 13.61 -12.71
CA ILE A 234 -6.90 12.94 -13.09
C ILE A 234 -7.21 11.56 -13.68
N VAL A 235 -8.03 10.76 -12.99
CA VAL A 235 -8.44 9.43 -13.48
C VAL A 235 -9.19 9.54 -14.80
N PHE A 236 -10.12 10.48 -14.93
CA PHE A 236 -10.81 10.76 -16.19
C PHE A 236 -9.82 11.03 -17.33
N ARG A 237 -8.82 11.90 -17.09
CA ARG A 237 -7.79 12.22 -18.08
C ARG A 237 -6.95 11.00 -18.46
N MET A 238 -6.56 10.18 -17.49
CA MET A 238 -5.76 8.97 -17.72
C MET A 238 -6.55 7.87 -18.45
N ASN A 239 -7.84 7.71 -18.14
CA ASN A 239 -8.72 6.70 -18.75
C ASN A 239 -9.17 7.07 -20.17
N LYS A 240 -9.44 8.35 -20.44
CA LYS A 240 -9.82 8.82 -21.79
C LYS A 240 -8.77 8.47 -22.85
N LEU A 241 -7.50 8.38 -22.47
CA LEU A 241 -6.40 7.98 -23.36
C LEU A 241 -6.49 6.53 -23.85
N LEU A 242 -7.31 5.67 -23.24
CA LEU A 242 -7.52 4.28 -23.67
C LEU A 242 -8.51 4.15 -24.85
N THR A 243 -9.23 5.23 -25.19
CA THR A 243 -10.33 5.20 -26.18
C THR A 243 -10.04 5.95 -27.48
N THR A 244 -8.81 6.46 -27.67
CA THR A 244 -8.37 7.14 -28.92
C THR A 244 -7.25 6.36 -29.60
#